data_AF-A0A937L3L2-F1
#
_entry.id   AF-A0A937L3L2-F1
#
_cell.length_a   1.000
_cell.length_b   1.000
_cell.length_c   1.000
_cell.angle_alpha   90.00
_cell.angle_beta   90.00
_cell.angle_gamma   90.00
#
_symmetry.space_group_name_H-M   'P 1'
#
loop_
_entity.id
_entity.type
_entity.pdbx_description
1 polymer ?
#
loop_
_entity_poly.entity_id
_entity_poly.type
_entity_poly.pdbx_seq_one_letter_code
_entity_poly.pdbx_strand_id
1 'polypeptide(L)'
;GGDITFHGPGQLVGYPILDLDNFFTDIHKYLRFLEEVIILTLGDFGIQGARSDGETGVWLDIDTPVARKICAMGVRASRWVTMHGFALNVNTDLSYFDHIVPCGIPGKGVTSLSKELKKEVDPERVKAQLIHHFSERFEAEITR
;
A
#
# COMPACT_ATOMS: atom_id res chain seq x y z
N GLY A 1 -4.93 0.09 -13.64
CA GLY A 1 -5.88 0.89 -12.85
C GLY A 1 -6.90 -0.04 -12.24
N GLY A 2 -7.13 0.09 -10.94
CA GLY A 2 -8.23 -0.58 -10.23
C GLY A 2 -9.54 0.18 -10.39
N ASP A 3 -10.62 -0.39 -9.87
CA ASP A 3 -11.97 0.18 -9.92
C ASP A 3 -12.13 1.30 -8.84
N ILE A 4 -13.12 1.22 -7.97
CA ILE A 4 -13.33 2.19 -6.89
C ILE A 4 -12.43 1.97 -5.66
N THR A 5 -11.99 3.05 -5.01
CA THR A 5 -11.31 3.04 -3.70
C THR A 5 -11.72 4.27 -2.86
N PHE A 6 -11.46 4.22 -1.56
CA PHE A 6 -11.66 5.33 -0.61
C PHE A 6 -10.33 5.90 -0.13
N HIS A 7 -10.30 7.22 0.07
CA HIS A 7 -9.25 7.93 0.79
C HIS A 7 -9.87 8.88 1.82
N GLY A 8 -9.30 8.89 3.03
CA GLY A 8 -9.80 9.74 4.11
C GLY A 8 -8.84 9.81 5.31
N PRO A 9 -9.24 10.53 6.37
CA PRO A 9 -8.43 10.67 7.58
C PRO A 9 -7.93 9.33 8.14
N GLY A 10 -6.70 9.31 8.65
CA GLY A 10 -6.06 8.10 9.17
C GLY A 10 -5.52 7.16 8.09
N GLN A 11 -5.74 7.43 6.80
CA GLN A 11 -5.09 6.71 5.70
C GLN A 11 -3.85 7.46 5.21
N LEU A 12 -2.73 6.74 5.08
CA LEU A 12 -1.49 7.29 4.54
C LEU A 12 -1.44 7.03 3.05
N VAL A 13 -1.48 8.11 2.27
CA VAL A 13 -1.43 8.06 0.81
C VAL A 13 -0.03 8.50 0.35
N GLY A 14 0.60 7.67 -0.47
CA GLY A 14 1.91 7.95 -1.06
C GLY A 14 1.82 8.00 -2.58
N TYR A 15 2.35 9.07 -3.18
CA TYR A 15 2.41 9.25 -4.63
C TYR A 15 3.86 9.42 -5.11
N PRO A 16 4.63 8.33 -5.28
CA PRO A 16 5.97 8.43 -5.85
C PRO A 16 5.86 8.79 -7.32
N ILE A 17 6.27 10.01 -7.66
CA ILE A 17 6.35 10.51 -9.04
C ILE A 17 7.79 10.33 -9.51
N LEU A 18 8.06 9.21 -10.17
CA LEU A 18 9.38 8.80 -10.62
C LEU A 18 9.43 8.77 -12.14
N ASP A 19 10.55 9.19 -12.70
CA ASP A 19 10.90 8.91 -14.09
C ASP A 19 11.57 7.53 -14.16
N LEU A 20 10.81 6.53 -14.61
CA LEU A 20 11.28 5.15 -14.66
C LEU A 20 12.41 4.95 -15.69
N ASP A 21 12.58 5.81 -16.70
CA ASP A 21 13.72 5.68 -17.62
C ASP A 21 15.06 5.97 -16.92
N ASN A 22 15.03 6.79 -15.87
CA ASN A 22 16.21 7.09 -15.04
C ASN A 22 16.45 6.08 -13.91
N PHE A 23 15.47 5.22 -13.61
CA PHE A 23 15.58 4.16 -12.59
C PHE A 23 15.69 2.77 -13.24
N PHE A 24 14.59 2.33 -13.82
CA PHE A 24 14.46 1.10 -14.60
C PHE A 24 13.13 1.14 -15.38
N THR A 25 13.17 0.80 -16.66
CA THR A 25 11.98 0.85 -17.54
C THR A 25 11.09 -0.38 -17.37
N ASP A 26 10.51 -0.57 -16.17
CA ASP A 26 9.60 -1.69 -15.85
C ASP A 26 8.54 -1.30 -14.80
N ILE A 27 7.29 -1.19 -15.26
CA ILE A 27 6.14 -0.82 -14.40
C ILE A 27 5.72 -1.94 -13.44
N HIS A 28 5.92 -3.21 -13.81
CA HIS A 28 5.59 -4.35 -12.95
C HIS A 28 6.60 -4.43 -11.82
N LYS A 29 7.89 -4.27 -12.13
CA LYS A 29 8.95 -4.16 -11.11
C LYS A 29 8.69 -3.01 -10.15
N TYR A 30 8.28 -1.83 -10.66
CA TYR A 30 7.90 -0.68 -9.83
C TYR A 30 6.77 -1.03 -8.86
N LEU A 31 5.69 -1.65 -9.36
CA LEU A 31 4.59 -2.12 -8.52
C LEU A 31 5.05 -3.12 -7.44
N ARG A 32 5.87 -4.10 -7.82
CA ARG A 32 6.42 -5.08 -6.87
C ARG A 32 7.30 -4.43 -5.82
N PHE A 33 8.03 -3.37 -6.16
CA PHE A 33 8.85 -2.61 -5.20
C PHE A 33 7.97 -1.87 -4.22
N LEU A 34 6.89 -1.21 -4.67
CA LEU A 34 5.94 -0.57 -3.75
C LEU A 34 5.31 -1.58 -2.80
N GLU A 35 4.88 -2.75 -3.30
CA GLU A 35 4.37 -3.84 -2.46
C GLU A 35 5.40 -4.27 -1.41
N GLU A 36 6.67 -4.41 -1.81
CA GLU A 36 7.75 -4.78 -0.89
C GLU A 36 7.96 -3.73 0.19
N VAL A 37 8.01 -2.44 -0.17
CA VAL A 37 8.15 -1.32 0.78
C VAL A 37 7.05 -1.37 1.84
N ILE A 38 5.82 -1.65 1.42
CA ILE A 38 4.68 -1.76 2.35
C ILE A 38 4.82 -3.02 3.21
N ILE A 39 5.17 -4.18 2.64
CA ILE A 39 5.37 -5.42 3.39
C ILE A 39 6.45 -5.26 4.47
N LEU A 40 7.59 -4.67 4.12
CA LEU A 40 8.70 -4.40 5.05
C LEU A 40 8.26 -3.42 6.15
N THR A 41 7.57 -2.35 5.77
CA THR A 41 7.00 -1.38 6.72
C THR A 41 6.08 -2.08 7.72
N LEU A 42 5.18 -2.96 7.28
CA LEU A 42 4.29 -3.71 8.17
C LEU A 42 5.07 -4.63 9.12
N GLY A 43 6.18 -5.21 8.64
CA GLY A 43 7.09 -6.03 9.42
C GLY A 43 7.64 -5.32 10.67
N ASP A 44 7.93 -4.02 10.58
CA ASP A 44 8.40 -3.21 11.73
C ASP A 44 7.35 -3.05 12.85
N PHE A 45 6.08 -3.33 12.53
CA PHE A 45 4.97 -3.35 13.47
C PHE A 45 4.55 -4.77 13.86
N GLY A 46 5.29 -5.80 13.42
CA GLY A 46 5.00 -7.20 13.69
C GLY A 46 3.84 -7.77 12.88
N ILE A 47 3.49 -7.15 11.75
CA ILE A 47 2.41 -7.60 10.86
C ILE A 47 3.02 -8.21 9.60
N GLN A 48 2.65 -9.44 9.30
CA GLN A 48 3.11 -10.13 8.10
C GLN A 48 2.21 -9.79 6.91
N GLY A 49 2.65 -8.85 6.08
CA GLY A 49 2.03 -8.55 4.78
C GLY A 49 2.47 -9.52 3.68
N ALA A 50 1.60 -9.73 2.69
CA ALA A 50 1.92 -10.52 1.51
C ALA A 50 1.23 -9.98 0.25
N ARG A 51 1.68 -10.49 -0.91
CA ARG A 51 1.11 -10.22 -2.24
C ARG A 51 0.08 -11.28 -2.57
N SER A 52 -1.05 -10.89 -3.16
CA SER A 52 -2.08 -11.81 -3.62
C SER A 52 -2.04 -11.90 -5.15
N ASP A 53 -2.05 -13.12 -5.70
CA ASP A 53 -1.95 -13.33 -7.14
C ASP A 53 -3.18 -12.75 -7.87
N GLY A 54 -2.93 -11.96 -8.91
CA GLY A 54 -3.98 -11.25 -9.66
C GLY A 54 -4.57 -10.02 -8.94
N GLU A 55 -4.16 -9.72 -7.71
CA GLU A 55 -4.78 -8.69 -6.88
C GLU A 55 -3.75 -7.70 -6.33
N THR A 56 -3.70 -6.51 -6.93
CA THR A 56 -2.73 -5.49 -6.53
C THR A 56 -2.93 -4.99 -5.10
N GLY A 57 -1.80 -4.63 -4.48
CA GLY A 57 -1.73 -4.13 -3.11
C GLY A 57 -1.20 -5.17 -2.14
N VAL A 58 -1.28 -4.84 -0.86
CA VAL A 58 -0.77 -5.70 0.22
C VAL A 58 -1.93 -6.22 1.05
N TRP A 59 -1.86 -7.51 1.34
CA TRP A 59 -2.90 -8.31 1.96
C TRP A 59 -2.35 -9.05 3.19
N LEU A 60 -3.25 -9.38 4.12
CA LEU A 60 -2.98 -10.24 5.27
C LEU A 60 -3.76 -11.55 5.12
N ASP A 61 -3.20 -12.63 5.69
CA ASP A 61 -3.83 -13.96 5.78
C ASP A 61 -4.38 -14.45 4.44
N ILE A 62 -3.55 -14.35 3.40
CA ILE A 62 -3.86 -14.85 2.04
C ILE A 62 -4.14 -16.35 2.11
N ASP A 63 -4.98 -16.84 1.20
CA ASP A 63 -5.44 -18.24 1.13
C ASP A 63 -6.31 -18.70 2.31
N THR A 64 -6.71 -17.77 3.18
CA THR A 64 -7.69 -18.01 4.24
C THR A 64 -9.03 -17.34 3.93
N PRO A 65 -10.14 -17.81 4.55
CA PRO A 65 -11.43 -17.14 4.46
C PRO A 65 -11.48 -15.72 5.05
N VAL A 66 -10.41 -15.29 5.75
CA VAL A 66 -10.33 -13.98 6.42
C VAL A 66 -9.30 -13.05 5.77
N ALA A 67 -8.92 -13.36 4.52
CA ALA A 67 -8.03 -12.52 3.73
C ALA A 67 -8.55 -11.09 3.64
N ARG A 68 -7.68 -10.11 3.90
CA ARG A 68 -8.06 -8.70 3.95
C ARG A 68 -6.96 -7.78 3.44
N LYS A 69 -7.34 -6.75 2.70
CA LYS A 69 -6.42 -5.76 2.13
C LYS A 69 -6.10 -4.69 3.17
N ILE A 70 -4.80 -4.41 3.38
CA ILE A 70 -4.35 -3.34 4.27
C ILE A 70 -3.83 -2.12 3.48
N CYS A 71 -3.34 -2.34 2.25
CA CYS A 71 -2.87 -1.29 1.38
C CYS A 71 -3.37 -1.46 -0.05
N ALA A 72 -4.08 -0.46 -0.57
CA ALA A 72 -4.48 -0.40 -1.96
C ALA A 72 -3.35 0.18 -2.82
N MET A 73 -3.20 -0.34 -4.05
CA MET A 73 -2.24 0.19 -5.03
C MET A 73 -2.92 0.41 -6.36
N GLY A 74 -2.80 1.63 -6.84
CA GLY A 74 -3.27 2.06 -8.15
C GLY A 74 -2.21 2.97 -8.73
N VAL A 75 -1.49 2.47 -9.72
CA VAL A 75 -0.43 3.22 -10.40
C VAL A 75 -0.76 3.37 -11.87
N ARG A 76 -0.27 4.45 -12.46
CA ARG A 76 -0.26 4.70 -13.89
C ARG A 76 1.13 5.23 -14.26
N ALA A 77 1.57 4.99 -15.48
CA ALA A 77 2.72 5.69 -16.05
C ALA A 77 2.33 6.34 -17.37
N SER A 78 2.94 7.50 -17.65
CA SER A 78 2.82 8.22 -18.92
C SER A 78 4.20 8.72 -19.31
N ARG A 79 4.71 8.32 -20.49
CA ARG A 79 6.11 8.58 -20.90
C ARG A 79 7.10 8.17 -19.79
N TRP A 80 6.87 6.99 -19.20
CA TRP A 80 7.65 6.44 -18.09
C TRP A 80 7.68 7.24 -16.78
N VAL A 81 6.94 8.34 -16.69
CA VAL A 81 6.73 9.05 -15.42
C VAL A 81 5.52 8.46 -14.68
N THR A 82 5.71 8.01 -13.45
CA THR A 82 4.65 7.42 -12.62
C THR A 82 3.68 8.46 -12.07
N MET A 83 2.44 8.03 -11.87
CA MET A 83 1.34 8.81 -11.32
C MET A 83 0.55 7.92 -10.35
N HIS A 84 -0.14 8.56 -9.39
CA HIS A 84 -0.80 7.88 -8.27
C HIS A 84 0.21 7.08 -7.43
N GLY A 85 -0.17 5.94 -6.88
CA GLY A 85 0.70 5.22 -5.94
C GLY A 85 -0.08 4.25 -5.06
N PHE A 86 0.03 4.44 -3.75
CA PHE A 86 -0.54 3.53 -2.76
C PHE A 86 -1.30 4.27 -1.66
N ALA A 87 -2.19 3.55 -0.99
CA ALA A 87 -2.95 4.03 0.15
C ALA A 87 -2.94 2.96 1.25
N LEU A 88 -2.17 3.21 2.31
CA LEU A 88 -2.02 2.34 3.47
C LEU A 88 -3.00 2.77 4.56
N ASN A 89 -3.84 1.84 5.02
CA ASN A 89 -4.76 2.11 6.11
C ASN A 89 -4.00 2.08 7.46
N VAL A 90 -3.81 3.24 8.09
CA VAL A 90 -3.09 3.34 9.37
C VAL A 90 -4.09 3.37 10.53
N ASN A 91 -4.76 4.51 10.72
CA ASN A 91 -5.85 4.71 11.67
C ASN A 91 -7.18 4.95 10.94
N THR A 92 -7.27 4.49 9.70
CA THR A 92 -8.42 4.73 8.82
C THR A 92 -9.70 4.16 9.42
N ASP A 93 -10.77 4.94 9.39
CA ASP A 93 -12.11 4.42 9.63
C ASP A 93 -12.52 3.52 8.46
N LEU A 94 -12.65 2.22 8.73
CA LEU A 94 -12.91 1.21 7.71
C LEU A 94 -14.39 1.14 7.32
N SER A 95 -15.31 1.74 8.09
CA SER A 95 -16.75 1.72 7.80
C SER A 95 -17.07 2.37 6.45
N TYR A 96 -16.24 3.31 5.99
CA TYR A 96 -16.38 3.91 4.66
C TYR A 96 -16.23 2.89 3.53
N PHE A 97 -15.48 1.80 3.72
CA PHE A 97 -15.36 0.75 2.72
C PHE A 97 -16.64 -0.09 2.60
N ASP A 98 -17.52 -0.10 3.61
CA ASP A 98 -18.80 -0.83 3.56
C ASP A 98 -19.80 -0.17 2.59
N HIS A 99 -19.53 1.08 2.18
CA HIS A 99 -20.34 1.84 1.21
C HIS A 99 -19.89 1.67 -0.23
N ILE A 100 -18.81 0.93 -0.48
CA ILE A 100 -18.27 0.68 -1.82
C ILE A 100 -18.07 -0.82 -2.04
N VAL A 101 -18.08 -1.25 -3.30
CA VAL A 101 -17.70 -2.61 -3.67
C VAL A 101 -16.30 -2.55 -4.28
N PRO A 102 -15.23 -2.58 -3.48
CA PRO A 102 -13.87 -2.46 -3.99
C PRO A 102 -13.50 -3.71 -4.79
N CYS A 103 -13.24 -3.53 -6.09
CA CYS A 103 -12.68 -4.54 -7.00
C CYS A 103 -13.49 -5.85 -7.17
N GLY A 104 -14.77 -5.90 -6.75
CA GLY A 104 -15.66 -7.02 -7.04
C GLY A 104 -15.22 -8.38 -6.48
N ILE A 105 -14.32 -8.43 -5.49
CA ILE A 105 -13.82 -9.69 -4.91
C ILE A 105 -14.75 -10.12 -3.77
N PRO A 106 -15.59 -11.16 -3.95
CA PRO A 106 -16.49 -11.60 -2.89
C PRO A 106 -15.69 -12.23 -1.74
N GLY A 107 -15.99 -11.85 -0.50
CA GLY A 107 -15.44 -12.50 0.69
C GLY A 107 -14.06 -12.01 1.16
N LYS A 108 -13.49 -10.97 0.55
CA LYS A 108 -12.25 -10.35 1.06
C LYS A 108 -12.51 -9.00 1.71
N GLY A 109 -11.98 -8.83 2.92
CA GLY A 109 -12.20 -7.62 3.73
C GLY A 109 -11.15 -6.53 3.50
N VAL A 110 -11.28 -5.44 4.25
CA VAL A 110 -10.23 -4.43 4.44
C VAL A 110 -9.81 -4.36 5.90
N THR A 111 -8.57 -3.91 6.15
CA THR A 111 -8.06 -3.67 7.51
C THR A 111 -7.16 -2.45 7.58
N SER A 112 -6.71 -2.11 8.80
CA SER A 112 -5.79 -1.03 9.12
C SER A 112 -4.76 -1.46 10.16
N LEU A 113 -3.63 -0.77 10.24
CA LEU A 113 -2.65 -1.00 11.31
C LEU A 113 -3.29 -0.91 12.70
N SER A 114 -4.17 0.08 12.92
CA SER A 114 -4.82 0.27 14.22
C SER A 114 -5.74 -0.88 14.62
N LYS A 115 -6.45 -1.47 13.64
CA LYS A 115 -7.33 -2.62 13.85
C LYS A 115 -6.52 -3.88 14.17
N GLU A 116 -5.44 -4.13 13.43
CA GLU A 116 -4.58 -5.29 13.66
C GLU A 116 -3.84 -5.21 15.01
N LEU A 117 -3.35 -4.03 15.39
CA LEU A 117 -2.62 -3.81 16.64
C LEU A 117 -3.52 -3.50 17.84
N LYS A 118 -4.83 -3.33 17.62
CA LYS A 118 -5.83 -2.96 18.64
C LYS A 118 -5.50 -1.67 19.41
N LYS A 119 -4.88 -0.72 18.73
CA LYS A 119 -4.50 0.60 19.28
C LYS A 119 -4.25 1.61 18.16
N GLU A 120 -4.32 2.89 18.46
CA GLU A 120 -3.87 3.91 17.51
C GLU A 120 -2.37 3.79 17.24
N VAL A 121 -1.98 4.09 16.00
CA VAL A 121 -0.61 4.05 15.51
C VAL A 121 -0.17 5.45 15.14
N ASP A 122 0.99 5.87 15.61
CA ASP A 122 1.57 7.15 15.22
C ASP A 122 1.87 7.18 13.71
N PRO A 123 1.17 8.03 12.92
CA PRO A 123 1.39 8.09 11.48
C PRO A 123 2.78 8.61 11.11
N GLU A 124 3.43 9.42 11.96
CA GLU A 124 4.78 9.90 11.68
C GLU A 124 5.82 8.78 11.77
N ARG A 125 5.65 7.85 12.73
CA ARG A 125 6.45 6.63 12.78
C ARG A 125 6.27 5.78 11.51
N VAL A 126 5.03 5.62 11.04
CA VAL A 126 4.76 4.86 9.80
C VAL A 126 5.40 5.53 8.59
N LYS A 127 5.28 6.87 8.45
CA LYS A 127 5.94 7.64 7.40
C LYS A 127 7.46 7.45 7.43
N ALA A 128 8.06 7.48 8.62
CA ALA A 128 9.51 7.31 8.76
C ALA A 128 9.98 5.93 8.26
N GLN A 129 9.28 4.85 8.63
CA GLN A 129 9.61 3.50 8.13
C GLN A 129 9.36 3.36 6.63
N LEU A 130 8.26 3.93 6.12
CA LEU A 130 7.99 3.96 4.68
C LEU A 130 9.10 4.64 3.88
N ILE A 131 9.55 5.82 4.33
CA ILE A 131 10.64 6.55 3.69
C ILE A 131 11.92 5.72 3.72
N HIS A 132 12.25 5.11 4.86
CA HIS A 132 13.42 4.25 4.98
C HIS A 132 13.40 3.08 3.99
N HIS A 133 12.34 2.25 4.03
CA HIS A 133 12.21 1.09 3.13
C HIS A 133 12.11 1.50 1.67
N PHE A 134 11.47 2.64 1.37
CA PHE A 134 11.42 3.16 0.02
C PHE A 134 12.82 3.53 -0.48
N SER A 135 13.58 4.31 0.30
CA SER A 135 14.95 4.70 -0.03
C SER A 135 15.84 3.48 -0.27
N GLU A 136 15.77 2.47 0.59
CA GLU A 136 16.55 1.23 0.41
C GLU A 136 16.11 0.46 -0.83
N ARG A 137 14.80 0.28 -1.04
CA ARG A 137 14.28 -0.55 -2.12
C ARG A 137 14.50 0.05 -3.50
N PHE A 138 14.42 1.38 -3.59
CA PHE A 138 14.61 2.15 -4.81
C PHE A 138 16.04 2.69 -4.97
N GLU A 139 16.94 2.39 -4.03
CA GLU A 139 18.32 2.89 -4.00
C GLU A 139 18.38 4.42 -4.19
N ALA A 140 17.48 5.12 -3.50
CA ALA A 140 17.24 6.55 -3.67
C ALA A 140 17.53 7.31 -2.37
N GLU A 141 18.07 8.51 -2.51
CA GLU A 141 18.16 9.47 -1.40
C GLU A 141 16.91 10.35 -1.38
N ILE A 142 16.16 10.31 -0.27
CA ILE A 142 15.00 11.19 -0.04
C ILE A 142 15.46 12.39 0.80
N THR A 143 15.47 13.56 0.19
CA THR A 143 15.75 14.83 0.86
C THR A 143 14.45 15.51 1.30
N ARG A 144 14.52 16.31 2.36
CA ARG A 144 13.39 17.09 2.91
C ARG A 144 13.60 18.57 2.69
#